data_AF-A0A7J8JC54-F1
#
_entry.id   AF-A0A7J8JC54-F1
#
_cell.length_a   1.000
_cell.length_b   1.000
_cell.length_c   1.000
_cell.angle_alpha   90.00
_cell.angle_beta   90.00
_cell.angle_gamma   90.00
#
_symmetry.space_group_name_H-M   'P 1'
#
loop_
_entity.id
_entity.type
_entity.pdbx_description
1 polymer ?
#
loop_
_entity_poly.entity_id
_entity_poly.type
_entity_poly.pdbx_seq_one_letter_code
_entity_poly.pdbx_strand_id
1 'polypeptide(L)'
;MSRPVVSPTHVNATASETFTVLQQKMRIVEEQTSSLRDDLIMLDFGDERSQFETPKCLEGPANQNVISPIQREVICSGKSDILWKNCEFLVNRMCHLESLIQSLKMNIFRLQTEKDLNPQKTAFLKDRLNTIQDEHSKDLKLLHLEVMNLRQQLRDVKEGEDKAQDEVQRLTATLEIASETKKSVAIVEEELKTTKRKMNLKIEELRRRLSQEQYLRESLEKSGSTMLLRIQEMGSTVEVERKQVQSLQQNCTALRSSIQSTQELLAQEQRKKEELETAISQLKSDLSMKVDAKNYTFASFLRFCAEPLKIPNS
;
A
#
# COMPACT_ATOMS: atom_id res chain seq x y z
N MET A 1 -15.74 3.32 -82.03
CA MET A 1 -15.87 2.19 -82.97
C MET A 1 -14.89 1.11 -82.55
N SER A 2 -15.38 0.02 -81.95
CA SER A 2 -14.75 -1.31 -81.93
C SER A 2 -15.81 -2.29 -81.46
N ARG A 3 -16.36 -3.03 -82.43
CA ARG A 3 -17.40 -4.05 -82.27
C ARG A 3 -16.86 -5.15 -81.32
N PRO A 4 -17.61 -5.65 -80.32
CA PRO A 4 -17.18 -6.81 -79.58
C PRO A 4 -17.10 -7.99 -80.53
N VAL A 5 -15.90 -8.55 -80.71
CA VAL A 5 -15.71 -9.83 -81.39
C VAL A 5 -16.30 -10.88 -80.45
N VAL A 6 -17.45 -11.42 -80.84
CA VAL A 6 -18.01 -12.61 -80.19
C VAL A 6 -17.09 -13.76 -80.55
N SER A 7 -16.26 -14.17 -79.59
CA SER A 7 -15.43 -15.36 -79.69
C SER A 7 -16.32 -16.57 -80.02
N PRO A 8 -15.91 -17.47 -80.92
CA PRO A 8 -16.71 -18.64 -81.28
C PRO A 8 -17.06 -19.41 -80.02
N THR A 9 -18.36 -19.61 -79.77
CA THR A 9 -18.86 -20.54 -78.77
C THR A 9 -18.35 -21.92 -79.17
N HIS A 10 -17.17 -22.30 -78.67
CA HIS A 10 -16.70 -23.66 -78.73
C HIS A 10 -17.69 -24.46 -77.88
N VAL A 11 -18.70 -25.03 -78.53
CA VAL A 11 -19.51 -26.10 -77.97
C VAL A 11 -18.57 -27.30 -77.89
N ASN A 12 -17.67 -27.26 -76.93
CA ASN A 12 -16.93 -28.42 -76.48
C ASN A 12 -17.96 -29.29 -75.80
N ALA A 13 -18.50 -30.27 -76.53
CA ALA A 13 -19.20 -31.37 -75.88
C ALA A 13 -18.23 -31.93 -74.84
N THR A 14 -18.50 -31.68 -73.56
CA THR A 14 -17.67 -32.10 -72.44
C THR A 14 -17.38 -33.60 -72.59
N ALA A 15 -16.22 -34.12 -72.19
CA ALA A 15 -15.91 -35.56 -72.32
C ALA A 15 -17.05 -36.47 -71.78
N SER A 16 -17.79 -35.98 -70.77
CA SER A 16 -19.01 -36.58 -70.22
C SER A 16 -20.21 -36.60 -71.19
N GLU A 17 -20.45 -35.53 -71.95
CA GLU A 17 -21.49 -35.46 -72.99
C GLU A 17 -21.15 -36.36 -74.20
N THR A 18 -19.88 -36.41 -74.60
CA THR A 18 -19.44 -37.33 -75.66
C THR A 18 -19.58 -38.80 -75.23
N PHE A 19 -19.31 -39.10 -73.96
CA PHE A 19 -19.47 -40.43 -73.39
C PHE A 19 -20.92 -40.90 -73.34
N THR A 20 -21.86 -40.03 -72.92
CA THR A 20 -23.30 -40.35 -72.89
C THR A 20 -23.88 -40.58 -74.28
N VAL A 21 -23.48 -39.78 -75.28
CA VAL A 21 -23.88 -39.99 -76.69
C VAL A 21 -23.28 -41.27 -77.27
N LEU A 22 -22.03 -41.60 -76.93
CA LEU A 22 -21.39 -42.86 -77.35
C LEU A 22 -22.13 -44.08 -76.77
N GLN A 23 -22.45 -44.04 -75.48
CA GLN A 23 -23.18 -45.10 -74.79
C GLN A 23 -24.57 -45.34 -75.41
N GLN A 24 -25.30 -44.27 -75.73
CA GLN A 24 -26.59 -44.38 -76.40
C GLN A 24 -26.48 -45.00 -77.80
N LYS A 25 -25.46 -44.61 -78.58
CA LYS A 25 -25.22 -45.19 -79.91
C LYS A 25 -24.81 -46.66 -79.86
N MET A 26 -24.02 -47.07 -78.86
CA MET A 26 -23.68 -48.48 -78.65
C MET A 26 -24.94 -49.32 -78.39
N ARG A 27 -25.83 -48.84 -77.51
CA ARG A 27 -27.11 -49.49 -77.24
C ARG A 27 -27.95 -49.65 -78.51
N ILE A 28 -28.05 -48.59 -79.33
CA ILE A 28 -28.79 -48.64 -80.60
C ILE A 28 -28.18 -49.70 -81.53
N VAL A 29 -26.85 -49.77 -81.64
CA VAL A 29 -26.18 -50.79 -82.46
C VAL A 29 -26.46 -52.20 -81.94
N GLU A 30 -26.38 -52.42 -80.63
CA GLU A 30 -26.68 -53.72 -80.00
C GLU A 30 -28.12 -54.17 -80.28
N GLU A 31 -29.09 -53.26 -80.13
CA GLU A 31 -30.50 -53.51 -80.38
C GLU A 31 -30.78 -53.76 -81.87
N GLN A 32 -30.24 -52.91 -82.76
CA GLN A 32 -30.40 -53.03 -84.21
C GLN A 32 -29.75 -54.32 -84.75
N THR A 33 -28.61 -54.73 -84.18
CA THR A 33 -27.91 -55.97 -84.52
C THR A 33 -28.68 -57.20 -84.02
N SER A 34 -29.24 -57.14 -82.81
CA SER A 34 -30.07 -58.22 -82.26
C SER A 34 -31.34 -58.39 -83.09
N SER A 35 -32.03 -57.30 -83.42
CA SER A 35 -33.22 -57.39 -84.25
C SER A 35 -32.90 -57.74 -85.72
N LEU A 36 -31.73 -57.39 -86.27
CA LEU A 36 -31.32 -57.90 -87.59
C LEU A 36 -31.08 -59.42 -87.56
N ARG A 37 -30.52 -59.94 -86.47
CA ARG A 37 -30.37 -61.38 -86.26
C ARG A 37 -31.73 -62.07 -86.20
N ASP A 38 -32.69 -61.49 -85.49
CA ASP A 38 -34.05 -62.02 -85.42
C ASP A 38 -34.74 -61.99 -86.78
N ASP A 39 -34.53 -60.93 -87.57
CA ASP A 39 -35.01 -60.85 -88.96
C ASP A 39 -34.40 -61.94 -89.84
N LEU A 40 -33.09 -62.22 -89.69
CA LEU A 40 -32.39 -63.30 -90.40
C LEU A 40 -32.90 -64.68 -89.98
N ILE A 41 -33.21 -64.89 -88.69
CA ILE A 41 -33.79 -66.13 -88.16
C ILE A 41 -35.24 -66.31 -88.64
N MET A 42 -36.02 -65.24 -88.72
CA MET A 42 -37.39 -65.28 -89.23
C MET A 42 -37.45 -65.59 -90.73
N LEU A 43 -36.44 -65.16 -91.48
CA LEU A 43 -36.28 -65.48 -92.91
C LEU A 43 -35.73 -66.90 -93.14
N ASP A 44 -35.47 -67.66 -92.07
CA ASP A 44 -35.01 -69.04 -92.16
C ASP A 44 -36.13 -69.94 -92.72
N PHE A 45 -35.85 -70.55 -93.87
CA PHE A 45 -36.66 -71.60 -94.45
C PHE A 45 -36.55 -72.81 -93.50
N GLY A 46 -37.65 -73.15 -92.82
CA GLY A 46 -37.67 -74.11 -91.73
C GLY A 46 -36.98 -75.46 -92.03
N ASP A 47 -36.27 -75.95 -91.01
CA ASP A 47 -36.12 -77.36 -90.61
C ASP A 47 -36.23 -78.43 -91.71
N GLU A 48 -35.29 -78.44 -92.66
CA GLU A 48 -34.94 -79.63 -93.47
C GLU A 48 -33.41 -79.78 -93.52
N ARG A 49 -32.80 -80.10 -92.37
CA ARG A 49 -31.50 -80.78 -92.31
C ARG A 49 -31.53 -81.94 -91.29
N SER A 50 -32.43 -82.88 -91.54
CA SER A 50 -32.32 -84.25 -91.02
C SER A 50 -32.31 -85.26 -92.16
N GLN A 51 -31.36 -85.11 -93.09
CA GLN A 51 -30.90 -86.16 -94.00
C GLN A 51 -29.73 -85.60 -94.82
N PHE A 52 -28.52 -85.78 -94.31
CA PHE A 52 -27.29 -86.04 -95.08
C PHE A 52 -26.17 -86.22 -94.05
N GLU A 53 -26.04 -87.47 -93.57
CA GLU A 53 -24.79 -87.92 -92.97
C GLU A 53 -23.65 -87.79 -94.00
N THR A 54 -22.49 -87.41 -93.47
CA THR A 54 -21.16 -87.37 -94.08
C THR A 54 -20.92 -88.42 -95.17
N PRO A 55 -20.20 -88.06 -96.25
CA PRO A 55 -18.94 -88.78 -96.42
C PRO A 55 -17.77 -87.92 -96.94
N LYS A 56 -16.61 -88.32 -96.43
CA LYS A 56 -15.27 -88.00 -96.94
C LYS A 56 -15.15 -88.27 -98.44
N CYS A 57 -14.24 -87.49 -99.03
CA CYS A 57 -13.19 -87.91 -99.97
C CYS A 57 -13.28 -87.39 -101.42
N LEU A 58 -12.24 -86.63 -101.76
CA LEU A 58 -11.44 -86.64 -102.99
C LEU A 58 -11.98 -86.01 -104.30
N GLU A 59 -11.16 -85.05 -104.75
CA GLU A 59 -10.76 -84.70 -106.13
C GLU A 59 -11.76 -84.07 -107.09
N GLY A 60 -11.37 -82.87 -107.57
CA GLY A 60 -11.95 -82.22 -108.76
C GLY A 60 -11.59 -82.97 -110.06
N PRO A 61 -11.89 -82.43 -111.26
CA PRO A 61 -11.62 -81.04 -111.61
C PRO A 61 -12.68 -80.36 -112.50
N ALA A 62 -12.43 -79.08 -112.78
CA ALA A 62 -13.05 -78.33 -113.86
C ALA A 62 -12.88 -79.02 -115.23
N ASN A 63 -14.00 -79.28 -115.91
CA ASN A 63 -14.15 -79.02 -117.33
C ASN A 63 -15.63 -78.84 -117.68
N GLN A 64 -15.92 -77.63 -118.17
CA GLN A 64 -16.95 -77.24 -119.13
C GLN A 64 -18.16 -78.16 -119.22
N ASN A 65 -19.33 -77.68 -118.77
CA ASN A 65 -20.58 -77.90 -119.46
C ASN A 65 -21.55 -76.75 -119.16
N VAL A 66 -21.77 -75.94 -120.19
CA VAL A 66 -23.08 -75.46 -120.62
C VAL A 66 -24.16 -75.53 -119.54
N ILE A 67 -24.44 -74.39 -118.91
CA ILE A 67 -25.63 -74.22 -118.08
C ILE A 67 -26.83 -74.25 -119.04
N SER A 68 -27.51 -75.39 -119.09
CA SER A 68 -28.86 -75.49 -119.63
C SER A 68 -29.79 -74.60 -118.80
N PRO A 69 -30.72 -73.86 -119.42
CA PRO A 69 -31.66 -73.06 -118.66
C PRO A 69 -32.60 -74.00 -117.91
N ILE A 70 -32.50 -73.99 -116.58
CA ILE A 70 -33.52 -74.61 -115.72
C ILE A 70 -34.81 -73.84 -116.00
N GLN A 71 -35.67 -74.46 -116.81
CA GLN A 71 -37.08 -74.09 -116.95
C GLN A 71 -37.71 -74.22 -115.57
N ARG A 72 -37.72 -73.11 -114.82
CA ARG A 72 -38.57 -72.96 -113.65
C ARG A 72 -39.94 -72.59 -114.19
N GLU A 73 -40.78 -73.60 -114.37
CA GLU A 73 -42.21 -73.42 -114.58
C GLU A 73 -42.75 -72.45 -113.52
N VAL A 74 -43.21 -71.29 -114.01
CA VAL A 74 -43.86 -70.28 -113.21
C VAL A 74 -45.27 -70.77 -112.93
N ILE A 75 -45.53 -71.16 -111.69
CA ILE A 75 -46.87 -71.17 -111.12
C ILE A 75 -46.82 -70.30 -109.85
N CYS A 76 -47.58 -69.20 -109.85
CA CYS A 76 -47.77 -68.16 -108.81
C CYS A 76 -46.76 -66.98 -108.76
N SER A 77 -47.12 -65.96 -109.55
CA SER A 77 -46.52 -64.63 -109.81
C SER A 77 -46.52 -63.61 -108.64
N GLY A 78 -46.22 -64.01 -107.40
CA GLY A 78 -46.19 -63.07 -106.24
C GLY A 78 -44.96 -63.15 -105.32
N LYS A 79 -44.25 -64.29 -105.31
CA LYS A 79 -43.18 -64.55 -104.32
C LYS A 79 -41.82 -63.94 -104.66
N SER A 80 -41.52 -63.63 -105.93
CA SER A 80 -40.20 -63.11 -106.35
C SER A 80 -40.00 -61.63 -106.00
N ASP A 81 -41.03 -60.80 -106.08
CA ASP A 81 -40.98 -59.37 -105.74
C ASP A 81 -40.87 -59.15 -104.22
N ILE A 82 -41.47 -60.05 -103.44
CA ILE A 82 -41.39 -60.06 -101.97
C ILE A 82 -39.97 -60.43 -101.50
N LEU A 83 -39.34 -61.44 -102.13
CA LEU A 83 -37.97 -61.83 -101.81
C LEU A 83 -36.96 -60.72 -102.14
N TRP A 84 -37.12 -60.02 -103.27
CA TRP A 84 -36.26 -58.90 -103.63
C TRP A 84 -36.37 -57.74 -102.61
N LYS A 85 -37.59 -57.36 -102.23
CA LYS A 85 -37.84 -56.33 -101.20
C LYS A 85 -37.25 -56.71 -99.84
N ASN A 86 -37.28 -57.99 -99.46
CA ASN A 86 -36.66 -58.48 -98.23
C ASN A 86 -35.13 -58.38 -98.29
N CYS A 87 -34.50 -58.74 -99.42
CA CYS A 87 -33.08 -58.56 -99.63
C CYS A 87 -32.66 -57.09 -99.61
N GLU A 88 -33.43 -56.21 -100.26
CA GLU A 88 -33.20 -54.77 -100.26
C GLU A 88 -33.32 -54.15 -98.86
N PHE A 89 -34.31 -54.58 -98.08
CA PHE A 89 -34.47 -54.18 -96.67
C PHE A 89 -33.28 -54.61 -95.81
N LEU A 90 -32.84 -55.87 -95.92
CA LEU A 90 -31.68 -56.38 -95.19
C LEU A 90 -30.38 -55.63 -95.56
N VAL A 91 -30.15 -55.36 -96.84
CA VAL A 91 -28.97 -54.61 -97.30
C VAL A 91 -29.01 -53.18 -96.74
N ASN A 92 -30.14 -52.47 -96.85
CA ASN A 92 -30.28 -51.12 -96.29
C ASN A 92 -30.05 -51.10 -94.77
N ARG A 93 -30.56 -52.11 -94.05
CA ARG A 93 -30.38 -52.26 -92.61
C ARG A 93 -28.93 -52.58 -92.23
N MET A 94 -28.26 -53.41 -93.02
CA MET A 94 -26.85 -53.72 -92.84
C MET A 94 -25.95 -52.51 -93.13
N CYS A 95 -26.24 -51.73 -94.18
CA CYS A 95 -25.55 -50.47 -94.47
C CYS A 95 -25.76 -49.42 -93.37
N HIS A 96 -26.95 -49.37 -92.76
CA HIS A 96 -27.22 -48.50 -91.62
C HIS A 96 -26.39 -48.91 -90.39
N LEU A 97 -26.36 -50.21 -90.08
CA LEU A 97 -25.53 -50.76 -88.99
C LEU A 97 -24.04 -50.50 -89.23
N GLU A 98 -23.57 -50.70 -90.46
CA GLU A 98 -22.19 -50.40 -90.84
C GLU A 98 -21.87 -48.92 -90.58
N SER A 99 -22.76 -48.01 -90.98
CA SER A 99 -22.59 -46.57 -90.75
C SER A 99 -22.52 -46.24 -89.25
N LEU A 100 -23.34 -46.88 -88.42
CA LEU A 100 -23.31 -46.70 -86.97
C LEU A 100 -22.00 -47.24 -86.35
N ILE A 101 -21.55 -48.43 -86.78
CA ILE A 101 -20.29 -49.04 -86.32
C ILE A 101 -19.10 -48.15 -86.69
N GLN A 102 -19.05 -47.63 -87.92
CA GLN A 102 -17.99 -46.70 -88.32
C GLN A 102 -18.01 -45.41 -87.48
N SER A 103 -19.19 -44.87 -87.16
CA SER A 103 -19.33 -43.70 -86.28
C SER A 103 -18.82 -44.00 -84.85
N LEU A 104 -19.17 -45.16 -84.29
CA LEU A 104 -18.69 -45.60 -82.98
C LEU A 104 -17.16 -45.72 -82.96
N LYS A 105 -16.60 -46.38 -83.98
CA LYS A 105 -15.15 -46.53 -84.16
C LYS A 105 -14.44 -45.18 -84.15
N MET A 106 -14.92 -44.20 -84.93
CA MET A 106 -14.32 -42.85 -84.96
C MET A 106 -14.40 -42.12 -83.61
N ASN A 107 -15.49 -42.28 -82.86
CA ASN A 107 -15.63 -41.66 -81.54
C ASN A 107 -14.68 -42.29 -80.51
N ILE A 108 -14.52 -43.62 -80.54
CA ILE A 108 -13.58 -44.34 -79.66
C ILE A 108 -12.14 -43.90 -79.97
N PHE A 109 -11.75 -43.85 -81.25
CA PHE A 109 -10.41 -43.37 -81.63
C PHE A 109 -10.14 -41.93 -81.18
N ARG A 110 -11.13 -41.04 -81.32
CA ARG A 110 -10.99 -39.65 -80.85
C ARG A 110 -10.78 -39.57 -79.34
N LEU A 111 -11.58 -40.30 -78.54
CA LEU A 111 -11.44 -40.33 -77.08
C LEU A 111 -10.11 -40.93 -76.64
N GLN A 112 -9.66 -41.99 -77.31
CA GLN A 112 -8.38 -42.61 -77.02
C GLN A 112 -7.22 -41.67 -77.37
N THR A 113 -7.32 -40.98 -78.50
CA THR A 113 -6.35 -39.97 -78.93
C THR A 113 -6.33 -38.76 -77.99
N GLU A 114 -7.48 -38.30 -77.50
CA GLU A 114 -7.55 -37.22 -76.50
C GLU A 114 -6.92 -37.63 -75.16
N LYS A 115 -7.11 -38.87 -74.74
CA LYS A 115 -6.44 -39.44 -73.56
C LYS A 115 -4.91 -39.51 -73.75
N ASP A 116 -4.47 -40.00 -74.91
CA ASP A 116 -3.05 -40.24 -75.20
C ASP A 116 -2.28 -38.94 -75.53
N LEU A 117 -2.95 -37.91 -76.05
CA LEU A 117 -2.38 -36.59 -76.38
C LEU A 117 -2.44 -35.58 -75.22
N ASN A 118 -3.02 -35.93 -74.07
CA ASN A 118 -3.09 -35.04 -72.90
C ASN A 118 -2.13 -35.33 -71.72
N PRO A 119 -0.91 -35.87 -71.91
CA PRO A 119 0.05 -36.05 -70.82
C PRO A 119 0.62 -34.70 -70.34
N GLN A 120 0.68 -33.68 -71.20
CA GLN A 120 1.17 -32.35 -70.84
C GLN A 120 0.27 -31.62 -69.83
N LYS A 121 -1.06 -31.69 -69.98
CA LYS A 121 -1.99 -31.11 -68.99
C LYS A 121 -1.91 -31.84 -67.65
N THR A 122 -1.73 -33.16 -67.68
CA THR A 122 -1.56 -33.97 -66.48
C THR A 122 -0.26 -33.61 -65.75
N ALA A 123 0.86 -33.46 -66.47
CA ALA A 123 2.13 -33.00 -65.91
C ALA A 123 2.02 -31.59 -65.32
N PHE A 124 1.42 -30.65 -66.07
CA PHE A 124 1.21 -29.26 -65.61
C PHE A 124 0.37 -29.18 -64.32
N LEU A 125 -0.73 -29.94 -64.22
CA LEU A 125 -1.56 -29.97 -63.01
C LEU A 125 -0.80 -30.56 -61.83
N LYS A 126 0.05 -31.58 -62.06
CA LYS A 126 0.89 -32.18 -61.04
C LYS A 126 1.96 -31.21 -60.53
N ASP A 127 2.65 -30.49 -61.43
CA ASP A 127 3.64 -29.49 -61.04
C ASP A 127 3.01 -28.32 -60.28
N ARG A 128 1.82 -27.90 -60.69
CA ARG A 128 1.04 -26.88 -59.99
C ARG A 128 0.59 -27.35 -58.60
N LEU A 129 0.19 -28.62 -58.46
CA LEU A 129 -0.12 -29.21 -57.16
C LEU A 129 1.11 -29.28 -56.24
N ASN A 130 2.26 -29.70 -56.77
CA ASN A 130 3.52 -29.75 -56.02
C ASN A 130 3.93 -28.35 -55.55
N THR A 131 3.80 -27.33 -56.41
CA THR A 131 4.11 -25.93 -56.08
C THR A 131 3.23 -25.44 -54.92
N ILE A 132 1.92 -25.67 -55.01
CA ILE A 132 0.97 -25.32 -53.94
C ILE A 132 1.31 -26.06 -52.64
N GLN A 133 1.65 -27.35 -52.73
CA GLN A 133 2.04 -28.15 -51.56
C GLN A 133 3.33 -27.63 -50.91
N ASP A 134 4.33 -27.25 -51.71
CA ASP A 134 5.58 -26.68 -51.23
C ASP A 134 5.37 -25.33 -50.56
N GLU A 135 4.55 -24.45 -51.15
CA GLU A 135 4.14 -23.17 -50.57
C GLU A 135 3.43 -23.36 -49.22
N HIS A 136 2.41 -24.23 -49.18
CA HIS A 136 1.73 -24.57 -47.93
C HIS A 136 2.69 -25.13 -46.87
N SER A 137 3.68 -25.93 -47.26
CA SER A 137 4.68 -26.45 -46.33
C SER A 137 5.58 -25.35 -45.75
N LYS A 138 5.90 -24.32 -46.55
CA LYS A 138 6.69 -23.16 -46.12
C LYS A 138 5.88 -22.27 -45.18
N ASP A 139 4.63 -21.98 -45.55
CA ASP A 139 3.72 -21.18 -44.73
C ASP A 139 3.46 -21.84 -43.37
N LEU A 140 3.29 -23.16 -43.34
CA LEU A 140 3.10 -23.91 -42.10
C LEU A 140 4.34 -23.84 -41.20
N LYS A 141 5.55 -23.90 -41.78
CA LYS A 141 6.81 -23.73 -41.04
C LYS A 141 6.96 -22.31 -40.47
N LEU A 142 6.63 -21.28 -41.25
CA LEU A 142 6.66 -19.89 -40.80
C LEU A 142 5.63 -19.65 -39.69
N LEU A 143 4.41 -20.16 -39.85
CA LEU A 143 3.37 -20.07 -38.84
C LEU A 143 3.78 -20.78 -37.54
N HIS A 144 4.42 -21.95 -37.64
CA HIS A 144 4.93 -22.65 -36.48
C HIS A 144 6.00 -21.83 -35.73
N LEU A 145 6.94 -21.22 -36.46
CA LEU A 145 7.95 -20.35 -35.88
C LEU A 145 7.32 -19.12 -35.20
N GLU A 146 6.33 -18.50 -35.83
CA GLU A 146 5.62 -17.35 -35.27
C GLU A 146 4.87 -17.73 -33.98
N VAL A 147 4.21 -18.89 -33.95
CA VAL A 147 3.58 -19.41 -32.73
C VAL A 147 4.61 -19.64 -31.62
N MET A 148 5.80 -20.17 -31.94
CA MET A 148 6.86 -20.33 -30.95
C MET A 148 7.37 -18.98 -30.43
N ASN A 149 7.55 -18.00 -31.31
CA ASN A 149 7.96 -16.64 -30.97
C ASN A 149 6.94 -15.94 -30.07
N LEU A 150 5.66 -15.95 -30.44
CA LEU A 150 4.57 -15.37 -29.64
C LEU A 150 4.44 -16.03 -28.27
N ARG A 151 4.63 -17.36 -28.19
CA ARG A 151 4.65 -18.07 -26.90
C ARG A 151 5.82 -17.65 -26.03
N GLN A 152 6.99 -17.38 -26.60
CA GLN A 152 8.13 -16.86 -25.86
C GLN A 152 7.84 -15.45 -25.34
N GLN A 153 7.37 -14.55 -26.21
CA GLN A 153 7.01 -13.19 -25.81
C GLN A 153 5.95 -13.16 -24.71
N LEU A 154 4.95 -14.04 -24.78
CA LEU A 154 3.94 -14.15 -23.73
C LEU A 154 4.55 -14.60 -22.39
N ARG A 155 5.52 -15.52 -22.41
CA ARG A 155 6.24 -15.92 -21.19
C ARG A 155 7.05 -14.76 -20.61
N ASP A 156 7.77 -14.03 -21.46
CA ASP A 156 8.61 -12.91 -21.02
C ASP A 156 7.77 -11.78 -20.42
N VAL A 157 6.64 -11.45 -21.07
CA VAL A 157 5.66 -10.49 -20.55
C VAL A 157 5.08 -10.97 -19.23
N LYS A 158 4.75 -12.26 -19.11
CA LYS A 158 4.18 -12.81 -17.88
C LYS A 158 5.18 -12.77 -16.73
N GLU A 159 6.43 -13.13 -16.97
CA GLU A 159 7.50 -13.01 -15.96
C GLU A 159 7.73 -11.54 -15.55
N GLY A 160 7.66 -10.61 -16.50
CA GLY A 160 7.72 -9.18 -16.21
C GLY A 160 6.54 -8.68 -15.36
N GLU A 161 5.33 -9.13 -15.67
CA GLU A 161 4.12 -8.85 -14.89
C GLU A 161 4.25 -9.36 -13.45
N ASP A 162 4.67 -10.61 -13.28
CA ASP A 162 4.82 -11.24 -11.96
C ASP A 162 5.87 -10.48 -11.11
N LYS A 163 7.02 -10.10 -11.70
CA LYS A 163 8.03 -9.27 -11.03
C LYS A 163 7.50 -7.88 -10.64
N ALA A 164 6.73 -7.24 -11.53
CA ALA A 164 6.13 -5.95 -11.24
C ALA A 164 5.07 -6.06 -10.11
N GLN A 165 4.31 -7.16 -10.09
CA GLN A 165 3.34 -7.44 -9.05
C GLN A 165 4.01 -7.66 -7.68
N ASP A 166 5.12 -8.40 -7.63
CA ASP A 166 5.92 -8.58 -6.41
C ASP A 166 6.45 -7.24 -5.90
N GLU A 167 6.93 -6.37 -6.79
CA GLU A 167 7.40 -5.03 -6.45
C GLU A 167 6.28 -4.14 -5.92
N VAL A 168 5.09 -4.18 -6.53
CA VAL A 168 3.90 -3.47 -6.04
C VAL A 168 3.53 -3.94 -4.63
N GLN A 169 3.54 -5.24 -4.35
CA GLN A 169 3.26 -5.77 -3.02
C GLN A 169 4.30 -5.28 -1.99
N ARG A 170 5.59 -5.34 -2.35
CA ARG A 170 6.68 -4.86 -1.51
C ARG A 170 6.57 -3.37 -1.18
N LEU A 171 6.28 -2.54 -2.19
CA LEU A 171 6.07 -1.12 -2.02
C LEU A 171 4.82 -0.81 -1.19
N THR A 172 3.74 -1.58 -1.39
CA THR A 172 2.51 -1.46 -0.60
C THR A 172 2.78 -1.74 0.88
N ALA A 173 3.46 -2.84 1.20
CA ALA A 173 3.85 -3.15 2.59
C ALA A 173 4.74 -2.06 3.20
N THR A 174 5.69 -1.52 2.43
CA THR A 174 6.55 -0.42 2.88
C THR A 174 5.75 0.85 3.15
N LEU A 175 4.78 1.17 2.28
CA LEU A 175 3.90 2.33 2.43
C LEU A 175 3.00 2.19 3.67
N GLU A 176 2.46 1.01 3.94
CA GLU A 176 1.67 0.73 5.14
C GLU A 176 2.50 0.94 6.41
N ILE A 177 3.72 0.40 6.47
CA ILE A 177 4.65 0.59 7.59
C ILE A 177 4.98 2.08 7.78
N ALA A 178 5.28 2.81 6.70
CA ALA A 178 5.60 4.23 6.75
C ALA A 178 4.39 5.07 7.22
N SER A 179 3.20 4.73 6.74
CA SER A 179 1.93 5.35 7.14
C SER A 179 1.65 5.13 8.62
N GLU A 180 1.80 3.91 9.12
CA GLU A 180 1.59 3.59 10.53
C GLU A 180 2.65 4.24 11.43
N THR A 181 3.91 4.25 11.00
CA THR A 181 4.99 4.96 11.68
C THR A 181 4.69 6.46 11.78
N LYS A 182 4.22 7.08 10.69
CA LYS A 182 3.84 8.49 10.68
C LYS A 182 2.73 8.80 11.69
N LYS A 183 1.71 7.93 11.80
CA LYS A 183 0.65 8.08 12.81
C LYS A 183 1.21 7.97 14.24
N SER A 184 2.04 6.98 14.50
CA SER A 184 2.70 6.79 15.80
C SER A 184 3.53 8.01 16.20
N VAL A 185 4.34 8.54 15.29
CA VAL A 185 5.13 9.77 15.51
C VAL A 185 4.23 10.97 15.82
N ALA A 186 3.10 11.14 15.12
CA ALA A 186 2.16 12.23 15.37
C ALA A 186 1.53 12.14 16.77
N ILE A 187 1.22 10.93 17.26
CA ILE A 187 0.71 10.70 18.62
C ILE A 187 1.76 11.12 19.66
N VAL A 188 3.01 10.64 19.50
CA VAL A 188 4.12 10.99 20.40
C VAL A 188 4.39 12.50 20.40
N GLU A 189 4.29 13.16 19.25
CA GLU A 189 4.44 14.61 19.14
C GLU A 189 3.38 15.36 19.96
N GLU A 190 2.11 14.95 19.89
CA GLU A 190 1.03 15.56 20.67
C GLU A 190 1.18 15.28 22.18
N GLU A 191 1.56 14.07 22.58
CA GLU A 191 1.87 13.76 23.98
C GLU A 191 3.00 14.62 24.53
N LEU A 192 4.07 14.83 23.75
CA LEU A 192 5.17 15.72 24.10
C LEU A 192 4.71 17.18 24.23
N LYS A 193 3.87 17.66 23.30
CA LYS A 193 3.26 19.00 23.39
C LYS A 193 2.42 19.15 24.66
N THR A 194 1.62 18.15 25.04
CA THR A 194 0.84 18.20 26.28
C THR A 194 1.73 18.24 27.52
N THR A 195 2.79 17.44 27.55
CA THR A 195 3.75 17.40 28.66
C THR A 195 4.50 18.73 28.78
N LYS A 196 4.94 19.31 27.67
CA LYS A 196 5.54 20.66 27.63
C LYS A 196 4.61 21.71 28.21
N ARG A 197 3.32 21.70 27.84
CA ARG A 197 2.32 22.63 28.40
C ARG A 197 2.17 22.46 29.92
N LYS A 198 2.08 21.22 30.42
CA LYS A 198 2.00 20.93 31.86
C LYS A 198 3.24 21.41 32.62
N MET A 199 4.43 21.17 32.09
CA MET A 199 5.68 21.63 32.70
C MET A 199 5.77 23.16 32.72
N ASN A 200 5.38 23.83 31.64
CA ASN A 200 5.36 25.30 31.59
C ASN A 200 4.42 25.89 32.65
N LEU A 201 3.22 25.33 32.83
CA LEU A 201 2.31 25.76 33.90
C LEU A 201 2.95 25.61 35.29
N LYS A 202 3.65 24.51 35.53
CA LYS A 202 4.36 24.27 36.80
C LYS A 202 5.51 25.25 37.01
N ILE A 203 6.25 25.60 35.95
CA ILE A 203 7.30 26.62 36.00
C ILE A 203 6.72 27.98 36.38
N GLU A 204 5.61 28.39 35.76
CA GLU A 204 4.93 29.65 36.07
C GLU A 204 4.37 29.69 37.50
N GLU A 205 3.86 28.56 37.99
CA GLU A 205 3.44 28.45 39.40
C GLU A 205 4.63 28.60 40.37
N LEU A 206 5.74 27.92 40.10
CA LEU A 206 6.94 28.01 40.93
C LEU A 206 7.54 29.42 40.92
N ARG A 207 7.55 30.10 39.77
CA ARG A 207 7.97 31.51 39.67
C ARG A 207 7.12 32.41 40.57
N ARG A 208 5.79 32.26 40.52
CA ARG A 208 4.88 33.03 41.38
C ARG A 208 5.13 32.79 42.86
N ARG A 209 5.30 31.53 43.27
CA ARG A 209 5.62 31.16 44.66
C ARG A 209 6.95 31.76 45.10
N LEU A 210 7.97 31.70 44.24
CA LEU A 210 9.28 32.28 44.52
C LEU A 210 9.19 33.80 44.73
N SER A 211 8.45 34.52 43.88
CA SER A 211 8.24 35.97 44.05
C SER A 211 7.50 36.31 45.35
N GLN A 212 6.51 35.49 45.74
CA GLN A 212 5.82 35.67 47.02
C GLN A 212 6.75 35.46 48.22
N GLU A 213 7.58 34.41 48.18
CA GLU A 213 8.56 34.11 49.22
C GLU A 213 9.61 35.21 49.34
N GLN A 214 10.11 35.74 48.22
CA GLN A 214 11.03 36.88 48.21
C GLN A 214 10.42 38.09 48.92
N TYR A 215 9.18 38.46 48.58
CA TYR A 215 8.48 39.57 49.22
C TYR A 215 8.32 39.37 50.74
N LEU A 216 7.93 38.17 51.17
CA LEU A 216 7.80 37.85 52.60
C LEU A 216 9.14 37.93 53.32
N ARG A 217 10.21 37.42 52.70
CA ARG A 217 11.56 37.47 53.25
C ARG A 217 12.07 38.90 53.41
N GLU A 218 11.87 39.75 52.39
CA GLU A 218 12.22 41.18 52.44
C GLU A 218 11.46 41.90 53.56
N SER A 219 10.15 41.63 53.70
CA SER A 219 9.33 42.19 54.78
C SER A 219 9.82 41.74 56.16
N LEU A 220 10.19 40.46 56.30
CA LEU A 220 10.69 39.91 57.55
C LEU A 220 12.06 40.49 57.91
N GLU A 221 12.95 40.62 56.92
CA GLU A 221 14.27 41.23 57.09
C GLU A 221 14.16 42.68 57.56
N LYS A 222 13.30 43.48 56.94
CA LYS A 222 13.04 44.88 57.34
C LYS A 222 12.50 44.98 58.78
N SER A 223 11.56 44.09 59.15
CA SER A 223 11.05 44.01 60.52
C SER A 223 12.15 43.60 61.51
N GLY A 224 12.96 42.60 61.16
CA GLY A 224 14.11 42.13 61.94
C GLY A 224 15.14 43.23 62.20
N SER A 225 15.53 43.99 61.17
CA SER A 225 16.44 45.13 61.32
C SER A 225 15.86 46.21 62.25
N THR A 226 14.56 46.48 62.15
CA THR A 226 13.87 47.45 63.02
C THR A 226 13.89 46.99 64.49
N MET A 227 13.64 45.71 64.75
CA MET A 227 13.71 45.15 66.11
C MET A 227 15.13 45.19 66.67
N LEU A 228 16.14 44.86 65.87
CA LEU A 228 17.54 44.93 66.29
C LEU A 228 17.96 46.36 66.67
N LEU A 229 17.57 47.36 65.89
CA LEU A 229 17.80 48.77 66.23
C LEU A 229 17.15 49.13 67.57
N ARG A 230 15.89 48.73 67.78
CA ARG A 230 15.19 48.98 69.05
C ARG A 230 15.87 48.30 70.25
N ILE A 231 16.37 47.08 70.08
CA ILE A 231 17.13 46.38 71.13
C ILE A 231 18.42 47.14 71.45
N GLN A 232 19.11 47.67 70.44
CA GLN A 232 20.33 48.46 70.62
C GLN A 232 20.06 49.79 71.35
N GLU A 233 18.98 50.50 70.99
CA GLU A 233 18.54 51.72 71.67
C GLU A 233 18.17 51.46 73.13
N MET A 234 17.41 50.39 73.39
CA MET A 234 17.05 49.96 74.73
C MET A 234 18.28 49.57 75.54
N GLY A 235 19.23 48.83 74.95
CA GLY A 235 20.50 48.49 75.59
C GLY A 235 21.32 49.73 75.97
N SER A 236 21.33 50.74 75.10
CA SER A 236 21.99 52.03 75.38
C SER A 236 21.31 52.78 76.52
N THR A 237 19.98 52.77 76.56
CA THR A 237 19.18 53.39 77.65
C THR A 237 19.45 52.71 78.99
N VAL A 238 19.40 51.37 79.01
CA VAL A 238 19.70 50.58 80.21
C VAL A 238 21.11 50.85 80.73
N GLU A 239 22.10 51.01 79.85
CA GLU A 239 23.47 51.34 80.27
C GLU A 239 23.58 52.74 80.87
N VAL A 240 22.83 53.72 80.36
CA VAL A 240 22.72 55.06 80.98
C VAL A 240 22.08 54.96 82.36
N GLU A 241 20.96 54.25 82.50
CA GLU A 241 20.28 54.04 83.78
C GLU A 241 21.20 53.33 84.80
N ARG A 242 21.96 52.34 84.36
CA ARG A 242 22.94 51.63 85.20
C ARG A 242 23.98 52.60 85.78
N LYS A 243 24.52 53.51 84.97
CA LYS A 243 25.47 54.54 85.42
C LYS A 243 24.83 55.52 86.39
N GLN A 244 23.58 55.94 86.15
CA GLN A 244 22.84 56.81 87.07
C GLN A 244 22.62 56.13 88.42
N VAL A 245 22.19 54.87 88.43
CA VAL A 245 22.01 54.08 89.67
C VAL A 245 23.33 53.96 90.43
N GLN A 246 24.44 53.71 89.74
CA GLN A 246 25.77 53.64 90.37
C GLN A 246 26.16 54.98 91.03
N SER A 247 25.94 56.10 90.33
CA SER A 247 26.19 57.45 90.89
C SER A 247 25.30 57.74 92.09
N LEU A 248 24.01 57.39 92.02
CA LEU A 248 23.08 57.54 93.15
C LEU A 248 23.52 56.70 94.36
N GLN A 249 23.97 55.47 94.12
CA GLN A 249 24.47 54.59 95.18
C GLN A 249 25.73 55.16 95.86
N GLN A 250 26.65 55.75 95.10
CA GLN A 250 27.80 56.47 95.64
C GLN A 250 27.37 57.67 96.49
N ASN A 251 26.43 58.49 96.00
CA ASN A 251 25.89 59.64 96.73
C ASN A 251 25.21 59.23 98.04
N CYS A 252 24.38 58.18 98.02
CA CYS A 252 23.75 57.64 99.22
C CYS A 252 24.78 57.14 100.25
N THR A 253 25.87 56.54 99.78
CA THR A 253 26.96 56.07 100.65
C THR A 253 27.70 57.25 101.27
N ALA A 254 28.06 58.26 100.48
CA ALA A 254 28.71 59.48 100.97
C ALA A 254 27.84 60.25 101.96
N LEU A 255 26.54 60.38 101.66
CA LEU A 255 25.57 61.02 102.56
C LEU A 255 25.47 60.25 103.89
N ARG A 256 25.43 58.91 103.85
CA ARG A 256 25.42 58.07 105.06
C ARG A 256 26.69 58.28 105.90
N SER A 257 27.86 58.31 105.27
CA SER A 257 29.13 58.61 105.96
C SER A 257 29.15 60.01 106.57
N SER A 258 28.60 61.02 105.87
CA SER A 258 28.49 62.38 106.37
C SER A 258 27.54 62.49 107.56
N ILE A 259 26.38 61.83 107.51
CA ILE A 259 25.43 61.74 108.62
C ILE A 259 26.12 61.12 109.84
N GLN A 260 26.82 59.99 109.65
CA GLN A 260 27.53 59.32 110.73
C GLN A 260 28.60 60.24 111.36
N SER A 261 29.42 60.91 110.54
CA SER A 261 30.42 61.87 111.03
C SER A 261 29.79 63.04 111.79
N THR A 262 28.65 63.56 111.30
CA THR A 262 27.92 64.63 111.98
C THR A 262 27.34 64.16 113.32
N GLN A 263 26.84 62.92 113.39
CA GLN A 263 26.39 62.30 114.64
C GLN A 263 27.53 62.12 115.64
N GLU A 264 28.71 61.70 115.18
CA GLU A 264 29.92 61.59 116.02
C GLU A 264 30.35 62.95 116.57
N LEU A 265 30.38 63.99 115.72
CA LEU A 265 30.66 65.37 116.14
C LEU A 265 29.62 65.90 117.12
N LEU A 266 28.33 65.65 116.88
CA LEU A 266 27.25 66.03 117.79
C LEU A 266 27.44 65.37 119.17
N ALA A 267 27.74 64.08 119.21
CA ALA A 267 28.01 63.35 120.45
C ALA A 267 29.25 63.87 121.19
N GLN A 268 30.26 64.37 120.46
CA GLN A 268 31.43 65.01 121.05
C GLN A 268 31.09 66.39 121.64
N GLU A 269 30.33 67.22 120.92
CA GLU A 269 29.90 68.53 121.41
C GLU A 269 28.93 68.40 122.59
N GLN A 270 28.06 67.39 122.61
CA GLN A 270 27.24 67.07 123.79
C GLN A 270 28.10 66.71 125.01
N ARG A 271 29.13 65.88 124.84
CA ARG A 271 30.08 65.57 125.93
C ARG A 271 30.79 66.82 126.44
N LYS A 272 31.30 67.69 125.55
CA LYS A 272 31.92 68.96 125.95
C LYS A 272 30.92 69.88 126.66
N LYS A 273 29.67 69.92 126.20
CA LYS A 273 28.61 70.69 126.86
C LYS A 273 28.37 70.18 128.28
N GLU A 274 28.28 68.87 128.48
CA GLU A 274 28.16 68.25 129.82
C GLU A 274 29.39 68.57 130.70
N GLU A 275 30.61 68.50 130.15
CA GLU A 275 31.84 68.92 130.83
C GLU A 275 31.82 70.41 131.23
N LEU A 276 31.34 71.30 130.35
CA LEU A 276 31.20 72.72 130.65
C LEU A 276 30.08 72.99 131.66
N GLU A 277 28.94 72.31 131.58
CA GLU A 277 27.83 72.43 132.55
C GLU A 277 28.25 71.96 133.94
N THR A 278 29.02 70.87 134.03
CA THR A 278 29.62 70.40 135.29
C THR A 278 30.65 71.41 135.83
N ALA A 279 31.51 71.97 134.98
CA ALA A 279 32.46 73.03 135.36
C ALA A 279 31.74 74.32 135.82
N ILE A 280 30.70 74.76 135.12
CA ILE A 280 29.86 75.91 135.53
C ILE A 280 29.21 75.64 136.88
N SER A 281 28.67 74.43 137.09
CA SER A 281 28.06 74.03 138.36
C SER A 281 29.08 74.04 139.51
N GLN A 282 30.30 73.54 139.27
CA GLN A 282 31.42 73.63 140.21
C GLN A 282 31.80 75.08 140.52
N LEU A 283 32.04 75.90 139.50
CA LEU A 283 32.37 77.33 139.68
C LEU A 283 31.26 78.07 140.44
N LYS A 284 29.99 77.75 140.17
CA LYS A 284 28.84 78.32 140.89
C LYS A 284 28.84 77.93 142.37
N SER A 285 29.14 76.66 142.68
CA SER A 285 29.32 76.17 144.05
C SER A 285 30.49 76.88 144.74
N ASP A 286 31.65 76.97 144.09
CA ASP A 286 32.84 77.66 144.62
C ASP A 286 32.56 79.15 144.88
N LEU A 287 31.82 79.81 143.99
CA LEU A 287 31.39 81.20 144.17
C LEU A 287 30.45 81.34 145.38
N SER A 288 29.48 80.42 145.53
CA SER A 288 28.59 80.37 146.70
C SER A 288 29.39 80.21 147.97
N MET A 289 30.33 79.27 148.03
CA MET A 289 31.21 79.09 149.19
C MET A 289 32.04 80.34 149.51
N LYS A 290 32.52 81.07 148.49
CA LYS A 290 33.23 82.35 148.70
C LYS A 290 32.31 83.47 149.17
N VAL A 291 31.07 83.53 148.67
CA VAL A 291 30.05 84.48 149.14
C VAL A 291 29.64 84.16 150.58
N ASP A 292 29.46 82.88 150.91
CA ASP A 292 29.15 82.41 152.26
C ASP A 292 30.33 82.69 153.22
N ALA A 293 31.57 82.49 152.77
CA ALA A 293 32.76 82.86 153.55
C ALA A 293 32.86 84.38 153.76
N LYS A 294 32.54 85.20 152.75
CA LYS A 294 32.46 86.67 152.87
C LYS A 294 31.31 87.12 153.78
N ASN A 295 30.16 86.46 153.70
CA ASN A 295 29.02 86.71 154.58
C ASN A 295 29.33 86.30 156.02
N TYR A 296 30.09 85.22 156.24
CA TYR A 296 30.56 84.80 157.56
C TYR A 296 31.58 85.79 158.14
N THR A 297 32.46 86.36 157.31
CA THR A 297 33.38 87.45 157.72
C THR A 297 32.64 88.76 157.98
N PHE A 298 31.63 89.10 157.18
CA PHE A 298 30.79 90.28 157.40
C PHE A 298 29.90 90.13 158.65
N ALA A 299 29.34 88.94 158.88
CA ALA A 299 28.56 88.61 160.08
C ALA A 299 29.41 88.59 161.35
N SER A 300 30.66 88.12 161.29
CA SER A 300 31.60 88.22 162.42
C SER A 300 32.08 89.65 162.66
N PHE A 301 32.21 90.49 161.61
CA PHE A 301 32.48 91.92 161.75
C PHE A 301 31.31 92.66 162.42
N LEU A 302 30.07 92.39 162.00
CA LEU A 302 28.87 92.97 162.61
C LEU A 302 28.65 92.50 164.07
N ARG A 303 29.03 91.27 164.41
CA ARG A 303 28.94 90.75 165.79
C ARG A 303 29.96 91.37 166.74
N PHE A 304 31.06 91.94 166.24
CA PHE A 304 32.04 92.67 167.04
C PHE A 304 31.59 94.10 167.40
N CYS A 305 30.65 94.67 166.64
CA CYS A 305 30.22 96.07 166.81
C CYS A 305 28.98 96.26 167.71
N ALA A 306 28.39 95.21 168.28
CA ALA A 306 27.16 95.30 169.06
C ALA A 306 27.22 94.51 170.39
N GLU A 307 28.00 94.98 171.37
CA GLU A 307 27.52 95.16 172.76
C GLU A 307 28.57 95.84 173.68
N PRO A 308 28.25 97.01 174.30
CA PRO A 308 29.13 97.75 175.22
C PRO A 308 28.75 97.68 176.72
N LEU A 309 29.81 97.87 177.53
CA LEU A 309 29.95 98.13 178.97
C LEU A 309 28.73 98.51 179.84
N LYS A 310 28.62 97.84 181.00
CA LYS A 310 28.14 98.41 182.28
C LYS A 310 29.10 98.08 183.44
N ILE A 311 29.45 99.10 184.22
CA ILE A 311 30.19 99.09 185.50
C ILE A 311 29.17 99.43 186.64
N PRO A 312 29.55 99.55 187.93
CA PRO A 312 29.35 98.59 189.04
C PRO A 312 28.31 99.03 190.10
N ASN A 313 27.96 98.15 191.05
CA ASN A 313 27.82 98.45 192.50
C ASN A 313 27.40 97.22 193.34
N SER A 314 28.13 97.07 194.47
CA SER A 314 27.95 96.16 195.62
C SER A 314 28.24 94.67 195.47
#